data_AF-A0A8H7CQE7-F1
#
_entry.id   AF-A0A8H7CQE7-F1
#
_cell.length_a   1.000
_cell.length_b   1.000
_cell.length_c   1.000
_cell.angle_alpha   90.00
_cell.angle_beta   90.00
_cell.angle_gamma   90.00
#
_symmetry.space_group_name_H-M   'P 1'
#
loop_
_entity.id
_entity.type
_entity.pdbx_description
1 polymer ?
#
loop_
_entity_poly.entity_id
_entity_poly.type
_entity_poly.pdbx_seq_one_letter_code
_entity_poly.pdbx_strand_id
1 'polypeptide(L)'
;MPTLPSELEREIFEIAIRDNHNNAAWKLNFSLVARRVQYWIDLVYYEVVTIKTPVQAHKFLELVDWKPHDFFALAVKSLCIAYSISAVDASRILSVCSNVQQLACWVPWEKSPNLTQLLNSLCRLNQLSIETGHFLSILRSQSTPFPGLTHLELKWWLSSPRTSLDLGALPNLTHVSLSRAGRSEAESVCLTCASLQVLVIQKLAPEEEYAFDARIVMAPSDITYGEPVEVWEDVAFRRPENMWAYAENVVLSRKQKLDGRWYVLRLTYNAQS
;
A
#
# COMPACT_ATOMS: atom_id res chain seq x y z
N MET A 1 2.18 -44.61 12.50
CA MET A 1 1.70 -43.29 12.97
C MET A 1 1.18 -42.53 11.77
N PRO A 2 -0.01 -41.90 11.84
CA PRO A 2 -0.49 -41.07 10.74
C PRO A 2 0.44 -39.86 10.56
N THR A 3 0.83 -39.59 9.30
CA THR A 3 1.66 -38.43 8.91
C THR A 3 0.78 -37.32 8.37
N LEU A 4 1.04 -36.07 8.77
CA LEU A 4 0.29 -34.92 8.26
C LEU A 4 0.66 -34.66 6.78
N PRO A 5 -0.30 -34.37 5.89
CA PRO A 5 -0.03 -33.92 4.53
C PRO A 5 0.83 -32.66 4.49
N SER A 6 1.72 -32.55 3.49
CA SER A 6 2.67 -31.43 3.34
C SER A 6 1.99 -30.08 3.19
N GLU A 7 0.82 -30.03 2.57
CA GLU A 7 0.05 -28.82 2.32
C GLU A 7 -0.50 -28.27 3.63
N LEU A 8 -0.99 -29.15 4.51
CA LEU A 8 -1.48 -28.78 5.83
C LEU A 8 -0.33 -28.38 6.76
N GLU A 9 0.81 -29.08 6.72
CA GLU A 9 2.01 -28.64 7.44
C GLU A 9 2.39 -27.21 7.04
N ARG A 10 2.45 -26.93 5.73
CA ARG A 10 2.78 -25.60 5.22
C ARG A 10 1.80 -24.55 5.71
N GLU A 11 0.50 -24.78 5.55
CA GLU A 11 -0.54 -23.85 5.98
C GLU A 11 -0.43 -23.53 7.49
N ILE A 12 -0.18 -24.53 8.33
CA ILE A 12 0.03 -24.34 9.77
C ILE A 12 1.23 -23.41 10.04
N PHE A 13 2.38 -23.64 9.39
CA PHE A 13 3.56 -22.79 9.57
C PHE A 13 3.33 -21.36 9.05
N GLU A 14 2.67 -21.20 7.90
CA GLU A 14 2.38 -19.89 7.32
C GLU A 14 1.42 -19.09 8.22
N ILE A 15 0.36 -19.71 8.75
CA ILE A 15 -0.57 -19.08 9.71
C ILE A 15 0.17 -18.69 10.99
N ALA A 16 0.94 -19.62 11.58
CA ALA A 16 1.65 -19.37 12.83
C ALA A 16 2.64 -18.19 12.72
N ILE A 17 3.26 -18.00 11.55
CA ILE A 17 4.16 -16.87 11.31
C ILE A 17 3.39 -15.57 11.13
N ARG A 18 2.27 -15.57 10.39
CA ARG A 18 1.48 -14.34 10.18
C ARG A 18 0.94 -13.81 11.50
N ASP A 19 0.48 -14.70 12.37
CA ASP A 19 -0.01 -14.36 13.71
C ASP A 19 1.11 -13.81 14.62
N ASN A 20 2.37 -14.16 14.34
CA ASN A 20 3.54 -13.77 15.13
C ASN A 20 4.58 -12.95 14.32
N HIS A 21 4.16 -12.22 13.29
CA HIS A 21 5.07 -11.55 12.34
C HIS A 21 6.07 -10.58 13.02
N ASN A 22 5.68 -9.97 14.15
CA ASN A 22 6.54 -9.06 14.91
C ASN A 22 7.56 -9.76 15.82
N ASN A 23 7.52 -11.09 15.92
CA ASN A 23 8.39 -11.85 16.82
C ASN A 23 9.51 -12.55 16.06
N ALA A 24 10.66 -11.89 15.95
CA ALA A 24 11.84 -12.42 15.27
C ALA A 24 12.32 -13.78 15.81
N ALA A 25 12.05 -14.09 17.09
CA ALA A 25 12.42 -15.38 17.67
C ALA A 25 11.63 -16.54 17.04
N TRP A 26 10.38 -16.32 16.62
CA TRP A 26 9.57 -17.36 15.97
C TRP A 26 10.15 -17.74 14.61
N LYS A 27 10.59 -16.76 13.81
CA LYS A 27 11.27 -17.02 12.54
C LYS A 27 12.48 -17.92 12.76
N LEU A 28 13.32 -17.59 13.74
CA LEU A 28 14.52 -18.37 14.07
C LEU A 28 14.14 -19.79 14.49
N ASN A 29 13.21 -19.95 15.43
CA ASN A 29 12.80 -21.25 15.94
C ASN A 29 12.22 -22.15 14.84
N PHE A 30 11.34 -21.63 14.00
CA PHE A 30 10.75 -22.42 12.93
C PHE A 30 11.75 -22.76 11.81
N SER A 31 12.71 -21.88 11.54
CA SER A 31 13.77 -22.14 10.55
C SER A 31 14.67 -23.32 10.94
N LEU A 32 14.69 -23.71 12.22
CA LEU A 32 15.46 -24.85 12.72
C LEU A 32 14.74 -26.20 12.57
N VAL A 33 13.44 -26.22 12.25
CA VAL A 33 12.64 -27.45 12.21
C VAL A 33 13.05 -28.34 11.03
N ALA A 34 13.06 -27.79 9.81
CA ALA A 34 13.43 -28.49 8.59
C ALA A 34 13.75 -27.51 7.46
N ARG A 35 14.56 -27.92 6.48
CA ARG A 35 14.90 -27.08 5.31
C ARG A 35 13.67 -26.66 4.49
N ARG A 36 12.69 -27.55 4.31
CA ARG A 36 11.44 -27.24 3.59
C ARG A 36 10.63 -26.16 4.32
N VAL A 37 10.62 -26.25 5.65
CA VAL A 37 9.92 -25.32 6.53
C VAL A 37 10.62 -23.96 6.47
N GLN A 38 11.95 -23.90 6.54
CA GLN A 38 12.72 -22.67 6.32
C GLN A 38 12.34 -21.95 5.01
N TYR A 39 12.16 -22.70 3.92
CA TYR A 39 11.74 -22.11 2.65
C TYR A 39 10.33 -21.50 2.71
N TRP A 40 9.36 -22.19 3.30
CA TRP A 40 8.00 -21.66 3.48
C TRP A 40 8.00 -20.40 4.35
N ILE A 41 8.76 -20.43 5.45
CA ILE A 41 8.90 -19.31 6.39
C ILE A 41 9.51 -18.10 5.70
N ASP A 42 10.57 -18.30 4.93
CA ASP A 42 11.23 -17.21 4.19
C ASP A 42 10.23 -16.54 3.23
N LEU A 43 9.40 -17.29 2.51
CA LEU A 43 8.41 -16.70 1.61
C LEU A 43 7.39 -15.80 2.34
N VAL A 44 6.90 -16.22 3.51
CA VAL A 44 5.96 -15.41 4.31
C VAL A 44 6.66 -14.23 4.97
N TYR A 45 7.87 -14.44 5.50
CA TYR A 45 8.61 -13.41 6.21
C TYR A 45 9.01 -12.24 5.30
N TYR A 46 9.37 -12.53 4.05
CA TYR A 46 9.70 -11.51 3.05
C TYR A 46 8.48 -11.02 2.27
N GLU A 47 7.26 -11.44 2.62
CA GLU A 47 6.02 -11.02 1.94
C GLU A 47 5.83 -9.50 2.01
N VAL A 48 6.14 -8.90 3.16
CA VAL A 48 6.10 -7.45 3.40
C VAL A 48 7.51 -6.96 3.72
N VAL A 49 8.04 -6.09 2.87
CA VAL A 49 9.38 -5.48 3.05
C VAL A 49 9.24 -3.98 3.20
N THR A 50 9.80 -3.48 4.30
CA THR A 50 9.81 -2.05 4.61
C THR A 50 11.24 -1.56 4.77
N ILE A 51 11.60 -0.54 3.99
CA ILE A 51 12.95 0.05 3.97
C ILE A 51 12.82 1.53 4.36
N LYS A 52 13.03 1.80 5.66
CA LYS A 52 12.88 3.13 6.29
C LYS A 52 14.17 3.94 6.29
N THR A 53 15.34 3.30 6.24
CA THR A 53 16.64 3.97 6.38
C THR A 53 17.69 3.48 5.36
N PRO A 54 18.71 4.28 5.02
CA PRO A 54 19.80 3.85 4.14
C PRO A 54 20.53 2.59 4.63
N VAL A 55 20.66 2.41 5.95
CA VAL A 55 21.28 1.21 6.54
C VAL A 55 20.44 -0.04 6.24
N GLN A 56 19.11 0.06 6.30
CA GLN A 56 18.22 -1.04 5.92
C GLN A 56 18.29 -1.32 4.41
N ALA A 57 18.35 -0.28 3.57
CA ALA A 57 18.51 -0.44 2.13
C ALA A 57 19.81 -1.18 1.80
N HIS A 58 20.92 -0.80 2.44
CA HIS A 58 22.20 -1.47 2.25
C HIS A 58 22.14 -2.94 2.64
N LYS A 59 21.61 -3.27 3.83
CA LYS A 59 21.45 -4.67 4.28
C LYS A 59 20.54 -5.48 3.36
N PHE A 60 19.47 -4.88 2.84
CA PHE A 60 18.61 -5.54 1.87
C PHE A 60 19.35 -5.80 0.56
N LEU A 61 20.13 -4.84 0.07
CA LEU A 61 20.94 -5.00 -1.15
C LEU A 61 22.05 -6.05 -0.97
N GLU A 62 22.69 -6.11 0.20
CA GLU A 62 23.60 -7.22 0.52
C GLU A 62 22.87 -8.56 0.40
N LEU A 63 21.67 -8.68 0.99
CA LEU A 63 20.86 -9.89 0.88
C LEU A 63 20.50 -10.24 -0.57
N VAL A 64 20.26 -9.22 -1.41
CA VAL A 64 20.03 -9.40 -2.86
C VAL A 64 21.26 -10.03 -3.54
N ASP A 65 22.46 -9.66 -3.12
CA ASP A 65 23.69 -10.27 -3.64
C ASP A 65 23.86 -11.74 -3.20
N TRP A 66 23.23 -12.15 -2.09
CA TRP A 66 23.29 -13.53 -1.55
C TRP A 66 22.15 -14.46 -1.98
N LYS A 67 20.97 -13.94 -2.29
CA LYS A 67 19.78 -14.74 -2.67
C LYS A 67 19.47 -14.58 -4.16
N PRO A 68 18.97 -15.64 -4.84
CA PRO A 68 18.56 -15.53 -6.25
C PRO A 68 17.51 -14.45 -6.46
N HIS A 69 17.56 -13.70 -7.57
CA HIS A 69 16.57 -12.65 -7.86
C HIS A 69 15.13 -13.19 -7.88
N ASP A 70 14.93 -14.41 -8.41
CA ASP A 70 13.63 -15.07 -8.45
C ASP A 70 13.02 -15.29 -7.06
N PHE A 71 13.85 -15.38 -6.02
CA PHE A 71 13.36 -15.44 -4.64
C PHE A 71 12.60 -14.18 -4.26
N PHE A 72 13.14 -12.98 -4.55
CA PHE A 72 12.49 -11.72 -4.20
C PHE A 72 11.26 -11.46 -5.06
N ALA A 73 11.35 -11.78 -6.35
CA ALA A 73 10.21 -11.72 -7.25
C ALA A 73 9.07 -12.65 -6.77
N LEU A 74 9.39 -13.79 -6.17
CA LEU A 74 8.39 -14.70 -5.61
C LEU A 74 7.87 -14.25 -4.24
N ALA A 75 8.77 -13.87 -3.33
CA ALA A 75 8.45 -13.61 -1.93
C ALA A 75 7.80 -12.25 -1.71
N VAL A 76 8.38 -11.17 -2.25
CA VAL A 76 7.98 -9.79 -1.92
C VAL A 76 6.66 -9.43 -2.63
N LYS A 77 5.59 -9.22 -1.85
CA LYS A 77 4.26 -8.82 -2.35
C LYS A 77 3.93 -7.38 -2.01
N SER A 78 4.38 -6.91 -0.86
CA SER A 78 4.21 -5.54 -0.42
C SER A 78 5.59 -4.94 -0.15
N LEU A 79 5.87 -3.80 -0.77
CA LEU A 79 7.15 -3.10 -0.65
C LEU A 79 6.92 -1.63 -0.27
N CYS A 80 7.59 -1.17 0.78
CA CYS A 80 7.63 0.23 1.16
C CYS A 80 9.07 0.74 1.13
N ILE A 81 9.32 1.78 0.33
CA ILE A 81 10.59 2.48 0.24
C ILE A 81 10.37 3.93 0.68
N ALA A 82 10.90 4.26 1.87
CA ALA A 82 10.74 5.57 2.47
C ALA A 82 11.58 6.65 1.75
N TYR A 83 11.27 7.92 2.05
CA TYR A 83 11.87 9.08 1.39
C TYR A 83 13.38 9.25 1.62
N SER A 84 13.94 8.66 2.68
CA SER A 84 15.38 8.76 2.97
C SER A 84 16.25 7.89 2.06
N ILE A 85 15.64 7.02 1.25
CA ILE A 85 16.37 6.08 0.39
C ILE A 85 16.76 6.77 -0.91
N SER A 86 17.96 6.48 -1.43
CA SER A 86 18.41 7.05 -2.69
C SER A 86 17.62 6.49 -3.87
N ALA A 87 17.42 7.28 -4.92
CA ALA A 87 16.74 6.82 -6.15
C ALA A 87 17.47 5.65 -6.83
N VAL A 88 18.80 5.59 -6.69
CA VAL A 88 19.63 4.49 -7.21
C VAL A 88 19.34 3.21 -6.46
N ASP A 89 19.36 3.24 -5.13
CA ASP A 89 19.08 2.05 -4.31
C ASP A 89 17.63 1.59 -4.48
N ALA A 90 16.68 2.53 -4.51
CA ALA A 90 15.29 2.24 -4.78
C ALA A 90 15.09 1.53 -6.13
N SER A 91 15.81 1.97 -7.17
CA SER A 91 15.77 1.33 -8.50
C SER A 91 16.33 -0.10 -8.44
N ARG A 92 17.45 -0.30 -7.73
CA ARG A 92 18.02 -1.65 -7.54
C ARG A 92 17.07 -2.57 -6.78
N ILE A 93 16.46 -2.10 -5.70
CA ILE A 93 15.48 -2.85 -4.90
C ILE A 93 14.26 -3.22 -5.77
N LEU A 94 13.69 -2.26 -6.50
CA LEU A 94 12.54 -2.52 -7.37
C LEU A 94 12.87 -3.51 -8.50
N SER A 95 14.10 -3.52 -9.01
CA SER A 95 14.51 -4.40 -10.10
C SER A 95 14.46 -5.89 -9.76
N VAL A 96 14.57 -6.25 -8.48
CA VAL A 96 14.48 -7.65 -8.02
C VAL A 96 13.10 -8.01 -7.46
N CYS A 97 12.30 -7.01 -7.11
CA CYS A 97 10.95 -7.17 -6.54
C CYS A 97 9.86 -7.00 -7.63
N SER A 98 9.94 -7.79 -8.70
CA SER A 98 9.13 -7.56 -9.91
C SER A 98 7.64 -7.93 -9.83
N ASN A 99 7.24 -8.77 -8.86
CA ASN A 99 5.82 -9.13 -8.64
C ASN A 99 5.18 -8.42 -7.45
N VAL A 100 5.68 -7.25 -7.08
CA VAL A 100 5.05 -6.40 -6.05
C VAL A 100 3.62 -6.07 -6.46
N GLN A 101 2.69 -6.26 -5.52
CA GLN A 101 1.27 -5.95 -5.65
C GLN A 101 0.93 -4.63 -4.98
N GLN A 102 1.57 -4.34 -3.85
CA GLN A 102 1.39 -3.12 -3.09
C GLN A 102 2.72 -2.39 -2.96
N LEU A 103 2.79 -1.16 -3.48
CA LEU A 103 4.02 -0.36 -3.43
C LEU A 103 3.76 0.96 -2.73
N ALA A 104 4.53 1.27 -1.69
CA ALA A 104 4.80 2.65 -1.29
C ALA A 104 6.20 3.04 -1.74
N CYS A 105 6.31 4.10 -2.53
CA CYS A 105 7.61 4.63 -2.95
C CYS A 105 7.60 6.15 -2.86
N TRP A 106 8.27 6.67 -1.84
CA TRP A 106 8.30 8.11 -1.53
C TRP A 106 9.70 8.70 -1.74
N VAL A 107 10.47 8.11 -2.64
CA VAL A 107 11.83 8.53 -2.96
C VAL A 107 11.80 9.73 -3.92
N PRO A 108 12.73 10.70 -3.85
CA PRO A 108 12.85 11.76 -4.85
C PRO A 108 13.41 11.23 -6.18
N TRP A 109 12.60 11.22 -7.24
CA TRP A 109 12.92 10.54 -8.51
C TRP A 109 13.58 11.40 -9.57
N GLU A 110 13.81 12.69 -9.32
CA GLU A 110 14.40 13.60 -10.31
C GLU A 110 15.77 13.14 -10.81
N LYS A 111 16.41 12.23 -10.06
CA LYS A 111 17.76 11.69 -10.32
C LYS A 111 17.78 10.25 -10.87
N SER A 112 16.63 9.59 -11.10
CA SER A 112 16.61 8.22 -11.63
C SER A 112 15.55 8.00 -12.70
N PRO A 113 15.88 8.16 -14.00
CA PRO A 113 14.93 7.90 -15.09
C PRO A 113 14.51 6.43 -15.16
N ASN A 114 15.35 5.51 -14.67
CA ASN A 114 15.07 4.07 -14.68
C ASN A 114 13.89 3.70 -13.79
N LEU A 115 13.61 4.49 -12.76
CA LEU A 115 12.58 4.15 -11.79
C LEU A 115 11.17 4.20 -12.41
N THR A 116 10.90 5.17 -13.29
CA THR A 116 9.66 5.21 -14.08
C THR A 116 9.49 3.94 -14.90
N GLN A 117 10.53 3.50 -15.60
CA GLN A 117 10.48 2.27 -16.40
C GLN A 117 10.25 1.03 -15.53
N LEU A 118 10.88 0.95 -14.35
CA LEU A 118 10.70 -0.15 -13.42
C LEU A 118 9.27 -0.19 -12.85
N LEU A 119 8.68 0.96 -12.51
CA LEU A 119 7.29 1.01 -12.04
C LEU A 119 6.31 0.51 -13.10
N ASN A 120 6.58 0.83 -14.36
CA ASN A 120 5.76 0.37 -15.48
C ASN A 120 5.85 -1.14 -15.71
N SER A 121 6.96 -1.78 -15.31
CA SER A 121 7.11 -3.23 -15.47
C SER A 121 6.40 -4.04 -14.37
N LEU A 122 5.90 -3.38 -13.31
CA LEU A 122 5.15 -4.01 -12.22
C LEU A 122 3.71 -4.36 -12.64
N CYS A 123 3.56 -5.40 -13.46
CA CYS A 123 2.28 -5.81 -14.04
C CYS A 123 1.26 -6.35 -13.01
N ARG A 124 1.71 -6.65 -11.78
CA ARG A 124 0.87 -7.13 -10.67
C ARG A 124 0.47 -6.03 -9.69
N LEU A 125 0.94 -4.81 -9.90
CA LEU A 125 0.66 -3.69 -9.01
C LEU A 125 -0.84 -3.36 -9.02
N ASN A 126 -1.47 -3.47 -7.85
CA ASN A 126 -2.88 -3.14 -7.63
C ASN A 126 -3.08 -2.03 -6.59
N GLN A 127 -2.04 -1.71 -5.83
CA GLN A 127 -2.03 -0.61 -4.88
C GLN A 127 -0.72 0.18 -4.96
N LEU A 128 -0.83 1.50 -5.08
CA LEU A 128 0.31 2.41 -5.20
C LEU A 128 0.16 3.60 -4.23
N SER A 129 1.21 3.87 -3.46
CA SER A 129 1.38 5.08 -2.65
C SER A 129 2.64 5.80 -3.10
N ILE A 130 2.49 7.04 -3.53
CA ILE A 130 3.50 7.73 -4.35
C ILE A 130 3.36 9.25 -4.20
N GLU A 131 4.44 9.99 -4.45
CA GLU A 131 4.38 11.44 -4.60
C GLU A 131 3.57 11.84 -5.86
N THR A 132 2.78 12.89 -5.75
CA THR A 132 1.80 13.29 -6.77
C THR A 132 2.45 13.73 -8.09
N GLY A 133 3.48 14.58 -8.04
CA GLY A 133 4.22 15.03 -9.23
C GLY A 133 4.89 13.88 -9.99
N HIS A 134 5.47 12.94 -9.26
CA HIS A 134 6.04 11.70 -9.77
C HIS A 134 4.99 10.85 -10.48
N PHE A 135 3.85 10.62 -9.84
CA PHE A 135 2.73 9.90 -10.44
C PHE A 135 2.24 10.55 -11.73
N LEU A 136 2.05 11.87 -11.72
CA LEU A 136 1.60 12.62 -12.90
C LEU A 136 2.63 12.59 -14.04
N SER A 137 3.93 12.57 -13.71
CA SER A 137 4.99 12.36 -14.71
C SER A 137 4.83 11.01 -15.42
N ILE A 138 4.53 9.95 -14.66
CA ILE A 138 4.27 8.62 -15.23
C ILE A 138 3.02 8.65 -16.12
N LEU A 139 1.91 9.23 -15.64
CA LEU A 139 0.68 9.32 -16.43
C LEU A 139 0.88 10.06 -17.75
N ARG A 140 1.65 11.15 -17.77
CA ARG A 140 1.92 11.91 -19.01
C ARG A 140 2.81 11.16 -20.00
N SER A 141 3.66 10.26 -19.50
CA SER A 141 4.58 9.49 -20.34
C SER A 141 3.92 8.32 -21.08
N GLN A 142 2.69 7.93 -20.71
CA GLN A 142 2.08 6.68 -21.15
C GLN A 142 0.58 6.77 -21.36
N SER A 143 0.08 5.95 -22.29
CA SER A 143 -1.33 5.90 -22.62
C SER A 143 -2.17 5.15 -21.58
N THR A 144 -1.63 4.08 -20.97
CA THR A 144 -2.37 3.20 -20.03
C THR A 144 -1.46 2.62 -18.94
N PRO A 145 -0.93 3.45 -18.03
CA PRO A 145 -0.10 2.95 -16.93
C PRO A 145 -0.94 2.18 -15.91
N PHE A 146 -0.36 1.15 -15.30
CA PHE A 146 -0.94 0.38 -14.18
C PHE A 146 -2.35 -0.20 -14.43
N PRO A 147 -2.51 -1.16 -15.37
CA PRO A 147 -3.82 -1.69 -15.75
C PRO A 147 -4.58 -2.37 -14.59
N GLY A 148 -3.86 -2.87 -13.58
CA GLY A 148 -4.45 -3.52 -12.39
C GLY A 148 -4.67 -2.60 -11.20
N LEU A 149 -4.38 -1.30 -11.31
CA LEU A 149 -4.41 -0.39 -10.16
C LEU A 149 -5.84 -0.14 -9.68
N THR A 150 -6.09 -0.45 -8.42
CA THR A 150 -7.38 -0.28 -7.76
C THR A 150 -7.32 0.73 -6.62
N HIS A 151 -6.18 0.82 -5.94
CA HIS A 151 -5.94 1.70 -4.80
C HIS A 151 -4.77 2.65 -5.12
N LEU A 152 -5.00 3.95 -5.01
CA LEU A 152 -3.99 4.98 -5.22
C LEU A 152 -3.95 5.93 -4.03
N GLU A 153 -2.77 6.13 -3.47
CA GLU A 153 -2.52 7.15 -2.45
C GLU A 153 -1.51 8.17 -3.01
N LEU A 154 -1.95 9.42 -3.10
CA LEU A 154 -1.16 10.54 -3.59
C LEU A 154 -0.70 11.42 -2.43
N LYS A 155 0.62 11.50 -2.27
CA LYS A 155 1.29 12.38 -1.30
C LYS A 155 1.71 13.68 -1.98
N TRP A 156 1.41 14.81 -1.37
CA TRP A 156 1.87 16.13 -1.79
C TRP A 156 3.03 16.56 -0.91
N TRP A 157 4.21 16.65 -1.52
CA TRP A 157 5.34 17.27 -0.86
C TRP A 157 5.18 18.80 -0.86
N LEU A 158 5.85 19.47 0.08
CA LEU A 158 5.72 20.91 0.30
C LEU A 158 6.05 21.75 -0.96
N SER A 159 6.87 21.21 -1.87
CA SER A 159 7.32 21.86 -3.09
C SER A 159 6.47 21.56 -4.33
N SER A 160 5.52 20.62 -4.26
CA SER A 160 4.80 20.15 -5.45
C SER A 160 3.67 21.12 -5.83
N PRO A 161 3.63 21.65 -7.07
CA PRO A 161 2.53 22.51 -7.50
C PRO A 161 1.23 21.71 -7.53
N ARG A 162 0.14 22.33 -7.07
CA ARG A 162 -1.20 21.77 -7.23
C ARG A 162 -1.55 21.80 -8.71
N THR A 163 -1.80 20.63 -9.28
CA THR A 163 -2.22 20.48 -10.67
C THR A 163 -3.49 19.62 -10.70
N SER A 164 -4.29 19.78 -11.75
CA SER A 164 -5.49 18.96 -11.91
C SER A 164 -5.11 17.48 -12.03
N LEU A 165 -5.83 16.63 -11.30
CA LEU A 165 -5.68 15.19 -11.37
C LEU A 165 -6.68 14.66 -12.39
N ASP A 166 -6.16 14.23 -13.54
CA ASP A 166 -6.92 13.44 -14.50
C ASP A 166 -6.60 11.96 -14.28
N LEU A 167 -7.53 11.27 -13.60
CA LEU A 167 -7.43 9.83 -13.33
C LEU A 167 -8.28 9.01 -14.29
N GLY A 168 -8.82 9.62 -15.37
CA GLY A 168 -9.66 8.95 -16.35
C GLY A 168 -8.94 7.82 -17.12
N ALA A 169 -7.60 7.85 -17.15
CA ALA A 169 -6.79 6.79 -17.76
C ALA A 169 -6.69 5.50 -16.92
N LEU A 170 -7.23 5.48 -15.69
CA LEU A 170 -7.16 4.35 -14.77
C LEU A 170 -8.55 3.71 -14.58
N PRO A 171 -8.98 2.79 -15.47
CA PRO A 171 -10.37 2.30 -15.50
C PRO A 171 -10.77 1.48 -14.28
N ASN A 172 -9.80 0.84 -13.60
CA ASN A 172 -10.03 -0.03 -12.45
C ASN A 172 -9.85 0.69 -11.11
N LEU A 173 -9.55 1.99 -11.13
CA LEU A 173 -9.31 2.74 -9.92
C LEU A 173 -10.62 2.95 -9.15
N THR A 174 -10.66 2.42 -7.92
CA THR A 174 -11.85 2.42 -7.06
C THR A 174 -11.62 3.20 -5.77
N HIS A 175 -10.37 3.23 -5.30
CA HIS A 175 -9.98 3.84 -4.04
C HIS A 175 -8.87 4.86 -4.28
N VAL A 176 -9.12 6.11 -3.89
CA VAL A 176 -8.14 7.19 -3.99
C VAL A 176 -7.97 7.84 -2.63
N SER A 177 -6.73 8.11 -2.23
CA SER A 177 -6.40 8.89 -1.05
C SER A 177 -5.53 10.08 -1.46
N LEU A 178 -5.91 11.27 -1.00
CA LEU A 178 -5.22 12.51 -1.33
C LEU A 178 -4.74 13.20 -0.04
N SER A 179 -3.43 13.38 0.10
CA SER A 179 -2.90 14.19 1.20
C SER A 179 -3.02 15.68 0.89
N ARG A 180 -3.55 16.49 1.81
CA ARG A 180 -3.63 17.95 1.66
C ARG A 180 -4.42 18.44 0.43
N ALA A 181 -5.27 17.62 -0.18
CA ALA A 181 -6.12 18.06 -1.30
C ALA A 181 -7.10 19.15 -0.88
N GLY A 182 -7.38 20.08 -1.80
CA GLY A 182 -8.48 21.03 -1.66
C GLY A 182 -9.77 20.45 -2.25
N ARG A 183 -10.84 21.23 -2.15
CA ARG A 183 -12.13 20.88 -2.76
C ARG A 183 -12.04 20.65 -4.26
N SER A 184 -11.33 21.51 -5.00
CA SER A 184 -11.20 21.43 -6.45
C SER A 184 -10.56 20.12 -6.93
N GLU A 185 -9.54 19.64 -6.23
CA GLU A 185 -8.88 18.38 -6.57
C GLU A 185 -9.78 17.18 -6.28
N ALA A 186 -10.54 17.23 -5.18
CA ALA A 186 -11.52 16.20 -4.84
C ALA A 186 -12.65 16.13 -5.88
N GLU A 187 -13.20 17.28 -6.28
CA GLU A 187 -14.21 17.38 -7.35
C GLU A 187 -13.67 16.80 -8.67
N SER A 188 -12.44 17.16 -9.05
CA SER A 188 -11.79 16.65 -10.26
C SER A 188 -11.69 15.12 -10.26
N VAL A 189 -11.27 14.52 -9.14
CA VAL A 189 -11.18 13.05 -9.01
C VAL A 189 -12.56 12.41 -9.09
N CYS A 190 -13.56 12.96 -8.40
CA CYS A 190 -14.93 12.47 -8.43
C CYS A 190 -15.57 12.51 -9.83
N LEU A 191 -15.19 13.50 -10.66
CA LEU A 191 -15.70 13.68 -12.02
C LEU A 191 -14.97 12.81 -13.05
N THR A 192 -13.65 12.66 -12.92
CA THR A 192 -12.81 11.97 -13.94
C THR A 192 -12.72 10.47 -13.70
N CYS A 193 -12.86 10.00 -12.45
CA CYS A 193 -12.73 8.59 -12.11
C CYS A 193 -14.12 7.93 -12.02
N ALA A 194 -14.57 7.36 -13.13
CA ALA A 194 -15.91 6.76 -13.24
C ALA A 194 -16.14 5.57 -12.29
N SER A 195 -15.10 4.79 -12.00
CA SER A 195 -15.15 3.61 -11.14
C SER A 195 -14.94 3.93 -9.65
N LEU A 196 -14.76 5.21 -9.29
CA LEU A 196 -14.43 5.63 -7.93
C LEU A 196 -15.55 5.25 -6.95
N GLN A 197 -15.17 4.49 -5.93
CA GLN A 197 -16.03 4.06 -4.83
C GLN A 197 -15.76 4.85 -3.56
N VAL A 198 -14.49 5.13 -3.27
CA VAL A 198 -14.04 5.80 -2.05
C VAL A 198 -12.96 6.84 -2.38
N LEU A 199 -13.13 8.06 -1.89
CA LEU A 199 -12.12 9.11 -1.93
C LEU A 199 -11.78 9.55 -0.49
N VAL A 200 -10.56 9.29 -0.06
CA VAL A 200 -10.07 9.66 1.26
C VAL A 200 -9.30 10.98 1.19
N ILE A 201 -9.63 11.93 2.06
CA ILE A 201 -8.91 13.20 2.20
C ILE A 201 -8.16 13.21 3.54
N GLN A 202 -6.83 13.27 3.49
CA GLN A 202 -5.95 13.29 4.66
C GLN A 202 -5.63 14.75 5.06
N LYS A 203 -6.65 15.56 5.35
CA LYS A 203 -6.49 17.00 5.69
C LYS A 203 -7.33 17.38 6.91
N LEU A 204 -6.84 18.32 7.71
CA LEU A 204 -7.58 19.06 8.75
C LEU A 204 -8.52 20.11 8.14
N ALA A 205 -9.38 19.72 7.20
CA ALA A 205 -10.45 20.58 6.75
C ALA A 205 -11.77 20.12 7.41
N PRO A 206 -12.69 21.04 7.71
CA PRO A 206 -14.00 20.65 8.23
C PRO A 206 -14.73 19.74 7.24
N GLU A 207 -15.37 18.68 7.74
CA GLU A 207 -16.05 17.66 6.92
C GLU A 207 -17.11 18.29 5.97
N GLU A 208 -17.72 19.39 6.40
CA GLU A 208 -18.72 20.17 5.66
C GLU A 208 -18.21 20.64 4.29
N GLU A 209 -16.90 20.87 4.11
CA GLU A 209 -16.30 21.31 2.84
C GLU A 209 -16.45 20.24 1.74
N TYR A 210 -16.59 18.97 2.13
CA TYR A 210 -16.60 17.81 1.22
C TYR A 210 -17.94 17.07 1.16
N ALA A 211 -18.99 17.60 1.79
CA ALA A 211 -20.32 16.98 1.83
C ALA A 211 -21.05 16.93 0.46
N PHE A 212 -20.42 17.39 -0.62
CA PHE A 212 -21.00 17.40 -1.97
C PHE A 212 -21.02 16.02 -2.64
N ASP A 213 -20.25 15.04 -2.15
CA ASP A 213 -20.21 13.68 -2.70
C ASP A 213 -20.07 12.64 -1.59
N ALA A 214 -20.99 11.68 -1.55
CA ALA A 214 -21.08 10.66 -0.51
C ALA A 214 -19.85 9.73 -0.44
N ARG A 215 -19.07 9.65 -1.52
CA ARG A 215 -17.85 8.85 -1.63
C ARG A 215 -16.67 9.46 -0.88
N ILE A 216 -16.74 10.74 -0.51
CA ILE A 216 -15.60 11.46 0.10
C ILE A 216 -15.58 11.25 1.61
N VAL A 217 -14.51 10.67 2.13
CA VAL A 217 -14.30 10.41 3.55
C VAL A 217 -13.11 11.21 4.06
N MET A 218 -13.31 11.92 5.15
CA MET A 218 -12.20 12.54 5.88
C MET A 218 -11.50 11.46 6.71
N ALA A 219 -10.21 11.28 6.50
CA ALA A 219 -9.46 10.33 7.30
C ALA A 219 -9.30 10.89 8.74
N PRO A 220 -9.57 10.07 9.77
CA PRO A 220 -9.33 10.44 11.15
C PRO A 220 -7.86 10.83 11.38
N SER A 221 -7.65 11.77 12.29
CA SER A 221 -6.32 12.25 12.67
C SER A 221 -5.44 11.12 13.21
N ASP A 222 -5.99 10.26 14.06
CA ASP A 222 -5.32 9.09 14.63
C ASP A 222 -4.82 8.10 13.55
N ILE A 223 -5.56 7.96 12.44
CA ILE A 223 -5.18 7.09 11.32
C ILE A 223 -4.13 7.75 10.43
N THR A 224 -4.04 9.09 10.41
CA THR A 224 -3.19 9.85 9.47
C THR A 224 -1.92 10.43 10.07
N TYR A 225 -1.86 10.61 11.39
CA TYR A 225 -0.71 11.19 12.09
C TYR A 225 0.32 10.17 12.61
N GLY A 226 0.09 8.87 12.39
CA GLY A 226 1.12 7.86 12.60
C GLY A 226 2.33 8.07 11.69
N GLU A 227 3.46 7.44 12.01
CA GLU A 227 4.58 7.37 11.08
C GLU A 227 4.06 6.79 9.76
N PRO A 228 4.21 7.48 8.60
CA PRO A 228 3.55 7.07 7.35
C PRO A 228 3.80 5.61 6.98
N VAL A 229 4.96 5.09 7.38
CA VAL A 229 5.35 3.72 7.14
C VAL A 229 4.55 2.72 7.98
N GLU A 230 4.23 3.03 9.23
CA GLU A 230 3.43 2.14 10.11
C GLU A 230 2.00 2.01 9.60
N VAL A 231 1.40 3.14 9.19
CA VAL A 231 0.07 3.16 8.57
C VAL A 231 0.05 2.32 7.30
N TRP A 232 1.13 2.36 6.51
CA TRP A 232 1.25 1.52 5.32
C TRP A 232 1.44 0.04 5.67
N GLU A 233 2.23 -0.28 6.71
CA GLU A 233 2.42 -1.65 7.20
C GLU A 233 1.09 -2.26 7.61
N ASP A 234 0.21 -1.51 8.28
CA ASP A 234 -1.12 -1.99 8.66
C ASP A 234 -1.98 -2.39 7.44
N VAL A 235 -1.88 -1.64 6.33
CA VAL A 235 -2.53 -2.00 5.07
C VAL A 235 -1.88 -3.23 4.44
N ALA A 236 -0.55 -3.28 4.41
CA ALA A 236 0.20 -4.40 3.83
C ALA A 236 -0.08 -5.72 4.54
N PHE A 237 -0.21 -5.69 5.87
CA PHE A 237 -0.59 -6.84 6.70
C PHE A 237 -2.10 -7.08 6.77
N ARG A 238 -2.92 -6.32 6.01
CA ARG A 238 -4.39 -6.44 5.96
C ARG A 238 -5.04 -6.38 7.33
N ARG A 239 -4.55 -5.50 8.20
CA ARG A 239 -5.19 -5.31 9.50
C ARG A 239 -6.61 -4.77 9.29
N PRO A 240 -7.60 -5.26 10.06
CA PRO A 240 -9.01 -4.88 9.88
C PRO A 240 -9.25 -3.39 10.13
N GLU A 241 -8.37 -2.74 10.88
CA GLU A 241 -8.46 -1.34 11.31
C GLU A 241 -7.68 -0.39 10.37
N ASN A 242 -7.48 -0.77 9.11
CA ASN A 242 -6.78 0.10 8.17
C ASN A 242 -7.67 1.23 7.60
N MET A 243 -7.03 2.27 7.06
CA MET A 243 -7.69 3.46 6.51
C MET A 243 -8.75 3.15 5.44
N TRP A 244 -8.52 2.16 4.58
CA TRP A 244 -9.45 1.80 3.51
C TRP A 244 -10.70 1.14 4.07
N ALA A 245 -10.54 0.17 4.96
CA ALA A 245 -11.68 -0.49 5.62
C ALA A 245 -12.55 0.51 6.41
N TYR A 246 -11.91 1.47 7.10
CA TYR A 246 -12.62 2.58 7.74
C TYR A 246 -13.46 3.38 6.72
N ALA A 247 -12.83 3.82 5.62
CA ALA A 247 -13.49 4.66 4.64
C ALA A 247 -14.63 3.95 3.89
N GLU A 248 -14.43 2.67 3.53
CA GLU A 248 -15.48 1.82 2.96
C GLU A 248 -16.70 1.73 3.88
N ASN A 249 -16.49 1.50 5.19
CA ASN A 249 -17.57 1.43 6.17
C ASN A 249 -18.35 2.75 6.29
N VAL A 250 -17.65 3.89 6.22
CA VAL A 250 -18.30 5.23 6.22
C VAL A 250 -19.16 5.41 4.98
N VAL A 251 -18.63 5.10 3.79
CA VAL A 251 -19.38 5.22 2.52
C VAL A 251 -20.58 4.27 2.50
N LEU A 252 -20.42 3.03 2.95
CA LEU A 252 -21.51 2.05 3.06
C LEU A 252 -22.61 2.55 4.00
N SER A 253 -22.24 3.07 5.18
CA SER A 253 -23.19 3.62 6.14
C SER A 253 -23.98 4.80 5.58
N ARG A 254 -23.35 5.66 4.77
CA ARG A 254 -24.03 6.78 4.10
C ARG A 254 -25.00 6.31 3.01
N LYS A 255 -24.61 5.33 2.19
CA LYS A 255 -25.50 4.72 1.18
C LYS A 255 -26.75 4.11 1.82
N GLN A 256 -26.58 3.38 2.93
CA GLN A 256 -27.70 2.79 3.66
C GLN A 256 -28.69 3.83 4.21
N LYS A 257 -28.18 4.96 4.72
CA LYS A 257 -29.01 6.09 5.18
C LYS A 257 -29.82 6.71 4.04
N LEU A 258 -29.22 6.86 2.86
CA LEU A 258 -29.91 7.39 1.67
C LEU A 258 -31.01 6.45 1.16
N ASP A 259 -30.78 5.14 1.26
CA ASP A 259 -31.76 4.10 0.85
C ASP A 259 -32.88 3.86 1.87
N GLY A 260 -32.91 4.60 2.98
CA GLY A 260 -33.91 4.45 4.05
C GLY A 260 -33.80 3.14 4.84
N ARG A 261 -32.70 2.38 4.67
CA ARG A 261 -32.45 1.12 5.37
C ARG A 261 -31.52 1.39 6.55
N TRP A 262 -32.10 1.51 7.74
CA TRP A 262 -31.34 1.63 8.99
C TRP A 262 -30.76 0.27 9.39
N TYR A 263 -29.47 0.03 9.10
CA TYR A 263 -28.71 -1.01 9.78
C TYR A 263 -27.82 -0.34 10.82
N VAL A 264 -27.96 -0.75 12.08
CA VAL A 264 -27.07 -0.31 13.17
C VAL A 264 -25.73 -1.02 12.99
N LEU A 265 -24.82 -0.42 12.23
CA LEU A 265 -23.42 -0.85 12.18
C LEU A 265 -22.77 -0.44 13.51
N ARG A 266 -22.63 -1.41 14.43
CA ARG A 266 -21.76 -1.27 15.62
C ARG A 266 -20.32 -1.28 15.15
N LEU A 267 -19.73 -0.10 14.95
CA LEU A 267 -18.28 0.05 15.01
C LEU A 267 -17.91 -0.02 16.51
N THR A 268 -17.42 -1.18 16.95
CA THR A 268 -16.80 -1.30 18.27
C THR A 268 -15.42 -0.65 18.21
N TYR A 269 -15.39 0.67 18.34
CA TYR A 269 -14.17 1.38 18.75
C TYR A 269 -13.99 1.11 20.25
N ASN A 270 -13.20 0.09 20.59
CA ASN A 270 -12.72 -0.09 21.95
C ASN A 270 -11.62 0.95 22.20
N ALA A 271 -12.03 2.16 22.58
CA ALA A 271 -11.13 3.10 23.22
C ALA A 271 -10.73 2.53 24.58
N GLN A 272 -9.57 1.87 24.66
CA GLN A 272 -8.91 1.59 25.92
C GLN A 272 -8.12 2.84 26.34
N SER A 273 -8.58 3.39 27.47
CA SER A 273 -7.96 4.45 28.28
C SER A 273 -6.66 4.01 28.94
#